data_AF-A0A832MNZ4-F1
#
_entry.id   AF-A0A832MNZ4-F1
#
_cell.length_a   1.000
_cell.length_b   1.000
_cell.length_c   1.000
_cell.angle_alpha   90.00
_cell.angle_beta   90.00
_cell.angle_gamma   90.00
#
_symmetry.space_group_name_H-M   'P 1'
#
loop_
_entity.id
_entity.type
_entity.pdbx_description
1 polymer ?
#
loop_
_entity_poly.entity_id
_entity_poly.type
_entity_poly.pdbx_seq_one_letter_code
_entity_poly.pdbx_strand_id
1 'polypeptide(L)'
;MLVFAALLMLFFTIYTVTRTKPIDAVFGRTAMSTAAVLLFVLAAAFDVAIVEALLGVFLSTFLYITIFKRTGTLRVGFISSEGLFQRSEAGYSGKVYELLIGFAREYKYELQLVEYGGFEEMLRAIREDYIGIAFGPIEVSILPQLEKNFYVIRVPSPSGATHAIMFERSKEFADKLLSYYEGIFGPGETMDVDKVRGDRL
;
A
#
# COMPACT_ATOMS: atom_id res chain seq x y z
N MET A 1 -17.53 -11.37 -36.64
CA MET A 1 -17.40 -11.82 -35.24
C MET A 1 -15.94 -11.97 -34.81
N LEU A 2 -15.08 -12.67 -35.58
CA LEU A 2 -13.65 -12.81 -35.28
C LEU A 2 -12.90 -11.47 -35.18
N VAL A 3 -13.14 -10.53 -36.12
CA VAL A 3 -12.52 -9.19 -36.11
C VAL A 3 -12.84 -8.43 -34.82
N PHE A 4 -14.08 -8.52 -34.33
CA PHE A 4 -14.49 -7.86 -33.09
C PHE A 4 -13.74 -8.43 -31.88
N ALA A 5 -13.61 -9.75 -31.79
CA ALA A 5 -12.90 -10.37 -30.68
C ALA A 5 -11.37 -10.11 -30.75
N ALA A 6 -10.80 -9.95 -31.95
CA ALA A 6 -9.41 -9.51 -32.12
C ALA A 6 -9.19 -8.05 -31.66
N LEU A 7 -10.12 -7.15 -31.99
CA LEU A 7 -10.08 -5.76 -31.51
C LEU A 7 -10.25 -5.68 -29.99
N LEU A 8 -11.12 -6.52 -29.41
CA LEU A 8 -11.29 -6.62 -27.96
C LEU A 8 -10.00 -7.06 -27.27
N MET A 9 -9.29 -8.03 -27.86
CA MET A 9 -8.01 -8.50 -27.35
C MET A 9 -6.96 -7.38 -27.36
N LEU A 10 -6.86 -6.63 -28.46
CA LEU A 10 -5.95 -5.47 -28.57
C LEU A 10 -6.25 -4.41 -27.51
N PHE A 11 -7.53 -4.11 -27.28
CA PHE A 11 -7.96 -3.17 -26.25
C PHE A 11 -7.51 -3.63 -24.85
N PHE A 12 -7.72 -4.89 -24.50
CA PHE A 12 -7.28 -5.43 -23.20
C PHE A 12 -5.76 -5.46 -23.06
N THR A 13 -5.01 -5.69 -24.14
CA THR A 13 -3.55 -5.58 -24.12
C THR A 13 -3.10 -4.16 -23.77
N ILE A 14 -3.64 -3.15 -24.46
CA ILE A 14 -3.32 -1.74 -24.18
C ILE A 14 -3.72 -1.36 -22.75
N TYR A 15 -4.93 -1.75 -22.33
CA TYR A 15 -5.39 -1.55 -20.96
C TYR A 15 -4.41 -2.17 -19.95
N THR A 16 -4.00 -3.42 -20.14
CA THR A 16 -3.11 -4.11 -19.20
C THR A 16 -1.74 -3.44 -19.09
N VAL A 17 -1.15 -3.01 -20.22
CA VAL A 17 0.20 -2.41 -20.26
C VAL A 17 0.21 -0.99 -19.68
N THR A 18 -0.89 -0.25 -19.80
CA THR A 18 -0.99 1.13 -19.30
C THR A 18 -1.31 1.24 -17.81
N ARG A 19 -1.68 0.13 -17.15
CA ARG A 19 -2.08 0.15 -15.73
C ARG A 19 -0.86 0.07 -14.81
N THR A 20 -0.78 1.02 -13.89
CA THR A 20 0.26 1.10 -12.86
C THR A 20 -0.01 0.17 -11.68
N LYS A 21 -1.27 -0.16 -11.41
CA LYS A 21 -1.67 -1.02 -10.30
C LYS A 21 -1.51 -2.50 -10.69
N PRO A 22 -0.72 -3.30 -9.93
CA PRO A 22 -0.49 -4.72 -10.25
C PRO A 22 -1.78 -5.54 -10.34
N ILE A 23 -2.78 -5.23 -9.50
CA ILE A 23 -4.07 -5.92 -9.51
C ILE A 23 -4.85 -5.70 -10.81
N ASP A 24 -4.77 -4.49 -11.36
CA ASP A 24 -5.44 -4.14 -12.63
C ASP A 24 -4.80 -4.89 -13.80
N ALA A 25 -3.49 -5.15 -13.72
CA ALA A 25 -2.79 -5.97 -14.70
C ALA A 25 -3.23 -7.45 -14.66
N VAL A 26 -3.55 -7.99 -13.48
CA VAL A 26 -4.13 -9.35 -13.35
C VAL A 26 -5.48 -9.41 -14.02
N PHE A 27 -6.37 -8.45 -13.74
CA PHE A 27 -7.68 -8.39 -14.39
C PHE A 27 -7.58 -8.26 -15.91
N GLY A 28 -6.67 -7.42 -16.39
CA GLY A 28 -6.39 -7.27 -17.81
C GLY A 28 -5.91 -8.57 -18.46
N ARG A 29 -5.01 -9.32 -17.80
CA ARG A 29 -4.53 -10.62 -18.30
C ARG A 29 -5.64 -11.67 -18.35
N THR A 30 -6.50 -11.73 -17.34
CA THR A 30 -7.66 -12.64 -17.32
C THR A 30 -8.61 -12.33 -18.47
N ALA A 31 -8.96 -11.04 -18.65
CA ALA A 31 -9.84 -10.60 -19.73
C ALA A 31 -9.27 -10.91 -21.12
N MET A 32 -7.95 -10.74 -21.30
CA MET A 32 -7.25 -11.09 -22.53
C MET A 32 -7.34 -12.60 -22.83
N SER A 33 -7.14 -13.48 -21.84
CA SER A 33 -7.30 -14.93 -22.06
C SER A 33 -8.74 -15.29 -22.40
N THR A 34 -9.72 -14.71 -21.71
CA THR A 34 -11.14 -14.98 -22.02
C THR A 34 -11.48 -14.58 -23.46
N ALA A 35 -10.96 -13.45 -23.93
CA ALA A 35 -11.11 -13.02 -25.32
C ALA A 35 -10.41 -13.99 -26.30
N ALA A 36 -9.24 -14.52 -25.93
CA ALA A 36 -8.51 -15.53 -26.72
C ALA A 36 -9.29 -16.83 -26.86
N VAL A 37 -9.84 -17.35 -25.75
CA VAL A 37 -10.68 -18.56 -25.75
C VAL A 37 -11.89 -18.36 -26.65
N LEU A 38 -12.56 -17.20 -26.54
CA LEU A 38 -13.70 -16.87 -27.39
C LEU A 38 -13.31 -16.85 -28.89
N LEU A 39 -12.15 -16.27 -29.23
CA LEU A 39 -11.62 -16.31 -30.60
C LEU A 39 -11.41 -17.73 -31.10
N PHE A 40 -10.80 -18.59 -30.29
CA PHE A 40 -10.52 -19.98 -30.68
C PHE A 40 -11.79 -20.82 -30.82
N VAL A 41 -12.78 -20.63 -29.94
CA VAL A 41 -14.10 -21.27 -30.07
C VAL A 41 -14.80 -20.82 -31.36
N LEU A 42 -14.77 -19.52 -31.67
CA LEU A 42 -15.36 -18.98 -32.91
C LEU A 42 -14.63 -19.44 -34.17
N ALA A 43 -13.34 -19.75 -34.06
CA ALA A 43 -12.53 -20.33 -35.14
C ALA A 43 -12.65 -21.86 -35.23
N ALA A 44 -13.55 -22.48 -34.46
CA ALA A 44 -13.71 -23.94 -34.35
C ALA A 44 -12.43 -24.68 -33.92
N ALA A 45 -11.51 -24.01 -33.23
CA ALA A 45 -10.26 -24.54 -32.71
C ALA A 45 -10.39 -24.91 -31.22
N PHE A 46 -11.23 -25.91 -30.92
CA PHE A 46 -11.58 -26.26 -29.54
C PHE A 46 -10.40 -26.76 -28.70
N ASP A 47 -9.50 -27.55 -29.28
CA ASP A 47 -8.31 -28.06 -28.57
C ASP A 47 -7.42 -26.91 -28.08
N VAL A 48 -7.25 -25.89 -28.91
CA VAL A 48 -6.49 -24.67 -28.57
C VAL A 48 -7.24 -23.84 -27.53
N ALA A 49 -8.57 -23.75 -27.65
CA ALA A 49 -9.40 -23.01 -26.70
C ALA A 49 -9.32 -23.58 -25.27
N ILE A 50 -9.34 -24.91 -25.13
CA ILE A 50 -9.24 -25.58 -23.82
C ILE A 50 -7.87 -25.30 -23.19
N VAL A 51 -6.79 -25.44 -23.97
CA VAL A 51 -5.43 -25.18 -23.48
C VAL A 51 -5.26 -23.72 -23.07
N GLU A 52 -5.76 -22.78 -23.87
CA GLU A 52 -5.70 -21.35 -23.55
C GLU A 52 -6.51 -21.00 -22.30
N ALA A 53 -7.68 -21.62 -22.10
CA ALA A 53 -8.48 -21.41 -20.90
C ALA A 53 -7.72 -21.88 -19.63
N LEU A 54 -7.09 -23.06 -19.70
CA LEU A 54 -6.30 -23.60 -18.60
C LEU A 54 -5.07 -22.72 -18.31
N LEU A 55 -4.35 -22.31 -19.35
CA LEU A 55 -3.17 -21.44 -19.22
C LEU A 55 -3.56 -20.07 -18.66
N GLY A 56 -4.69 -19.52 -19.11
CA GLY A 56 -5.24 -18.26 -18.63
C GLY A 56 -5.55 -18.28 -17.15
N VAL A 57 -6.25 -19.31 -16.67
CA VAL A 57 -6.55 -19.49 -15.25
C VAL A 57 -5.26 -19.68 -14.46
N PHE A 58 -4.38 -20.59 -14.90
CA PHE A 58 -3.13 -20.88 -14.19
C PHE A 58 -2.24 -19.64 -14.03
N LEU A 59 -2.02 -18.88 -15.11
CA LEU A 59 -1.19 -17.69 -15.07
C LEU A 59 -1.84 -16.57 -14.27
N SER A 60 -3.16 -16.39 -14.35
CA SER A 60 -3.88 -15.38 -13.57
C SER A 60 -3.85 -15.70 -12.07
N THR A 61 -4.06 -16.98 -11.70
CA THR A 61 -3.91 -17.45 -10.32
C THR A 61 -2.47 -17.29 -9.83
N PHE A 62 -1.48 -17.64 -10.66
CA PHE A 62 -0.08 -17.47 -10.30
C PHE A 62 0.26 -15.99 -10.06
N LEU A 63 -0.10 -15.10 -10.99
CA LEU A 63 0.10 -13.66 -10.83
C LEU A 63 -0.63 -13.11 -9.60
N TYR A 64 -1.88 -13.52 -9.39
CA TYR A 64 -2.64 -13.14 -8.20
C TYR A 64 -1.90 -13.56 -6.93
N ILE A 65 -1.48 -14.83 -6.83
CA ILE A 65 -0.73 -15.34 -5.68
C ILE A 65 0.61 -14.62 -5.53
N THR A 66 1.33 -14.33 -6.61
CA THR A 66 2.62 -13.62 -6.56
C THR A 66 2.45 -12.18 -6.07
N ILE A 67 1.40 -11.48 -6.52
CA ILE A 67 1.07 -10.14 -6.05
C ILE A 67 0.64 -10.18 -4.58
N PHE A 68 -0.16 -11.18 -4.20
CA PHE A 68 -0.62 -11.33 -2.82
C PHE A 68 0.50 -11.79 -1.86
N LYS A 69 1.41 -12.66 -2.32
CA LYS A 69 2.63 -13.08 -1.58
C LYS A 69 3.67 -11.98 -1.47
N ARG A 70 3.56 -10.90 -2.28
CA ARG A 70 4.21 -9.63 -1.97
C ARG A 70 3.51 -8.85 -0.84
N THR A 71 2.83 -9.53 0.09
CA THR A 71 2.78 -9.11 1.49
C THR A 71 4.18 -8.75 1.95
N GLY A 72 4.51 -7.54 2.37
CA GLY A 72 3.83 -6.27 2.24
C GLY A 72 4.91 -5.27 2.63
N THR A 73 5.47 -4.56 1.67
CA THR A 73 6.53 -3.62 2.01
C THR A 73 5.90 -2.49 2.83
N LEU A 74 6.33 -2.34 4.08
CA LEU A 74 5.96 -1.23 4.93
C LEU A 74 6.95 -0.11 4.65
N ARG A 75 6.66 0.69 3.63
CA ARG A 75 7.44 1.89 3.33
C ARG A 75 7.04 3.00 4.29
N VAL A 76 7.95 3.34 5.19
CA VAL A 76 7.79 4.41 6.17
C VAL A 76 8.68 5.56 5.73
N GLY A 77 8.05 6.67 5.36
CA GLY A 77 8.71 7.96 5.28
C GLY A 77 8.79 8.57 6.67
N PHE A 78 9.95 9.08 7.05
CA PHE A 78 10.11 9.73 8.34
C PHE A 78 10.94 11.02 8.26
N ILE A 79 10.65 11.95 9.15
CA ILE A 79 11.48 13.11 9.46
C ILE A 79 12.13 12.82 10.81
N SER A 80 13.45 13.01 10.90
CA SER A 80 14.22 12.70 12.10
C SER A 80 13.70 13.51 13.31
N SER A 81 13.39 12.82 14.39
CA SER A 81 12.99 13.39 15.68
C SER A 81 13.72 12.66 16.79
N GLU A 82 14.41 13.41 17.64
CA GLU A 82 15.13 12.88 18.79
C GLU A 82 14.22 12.03 19.69
N GLY A 83 14.70 10.85 20.07
CA GLY A 83 14.01 9.90 20.96
C GLY A 83 12.83 9.13 20.35
N LEU A 84 12.22 9.62 19.26
CA LEU A 84 11.07 8.97 18.61
C LEU A 84 11.46 8.17 17.38
N PHE A 85 12.19 8.79 16.45
CA PHE A 85 12.68 8.15 15.23
C PHE A 85 13.89 8.93 14.73
N GLN A 86 15.07 8.40 14.95
CA GLN A 86 16.33 9.04 14.57
C GLN A 86 17.23 8.07 13.82
N ARG A 87 18.03 8.63 12.92
CA ARG A 87 19.12 7.93 12.26
C ARG A 87 20.42 8.24 12.99
N SER A 88 21.13 7.18 13.37
CA SER A 88 22.47 7.22 13.96
C SER A 88 23.47 6.52 13.03
N GLU A 89 24.78 6.63 13.32
CA GLU A 89 25.81 5.88 12.59
C GLU A 89 25.62 4.36 12.70
N ALA A 90 25.00 3.88 13.78
CA ALA A 90 24.71 2.47 14.03
C ALA A 90 23.38 1.98 13.40
N GLY A 91 22.63 2.88 12.75
CA GLY A 91 21.32 2.58 12.16
C GLY A 91 20.20 3.41 12.77
N TYR A 92 18.96 2.91 12.71
CA TYR A 92 17.77 3.61 13.19
C TYR A 92 17.45 3.26 14.65
N SER A 93 16.97 4.23 15.41
CA SER A 93 16.56 4.05 16.81
C SER A 93 15.39 4.98 17.19
N GLY A 94 14.74 4.68 18.31
CA GLY A 94 13.65 5.49 18.87
C GLY A 94 12.38 4.70 19.09
N LYS A 95 11.49 5.20 19.97
CA LYS A 95 10.26 4.50 20.38
C LYS A 95 9.37 4.10 19.18
N VAL A 96 9.20 5.00 18.22
CA VAL A 96 8.33 4.77 17.04
C VAL A 96 9.00 3.82 16.06
N TYR A 97 10.32 3.91 15.89
CA TYR A 97 11.07 2.94 15.11
C TYR A 97 10.92 1.52 15.70
N GLU A 98 11.08 1.36 17.02
CA GLU A 98 10.93 0.07 17.71
C GLU A 98 9.52 -0.51 17.57
N LEU A 99 8.50 0.34 17.67
CA LEU A 99 7.11 -0.03 17.39
C LEU A 99 6.95 -0.56 15.95
N LEU A 100 7.43 0.20 14.96
CA LEU A 100 7.23 -0.12 13.55
C LEU A 100 8.02 -1.35 13.11
N ILE A 101 9.26 -1.54 13.61
CA ILE A 101 10.04 -2.74 13.30
C ILE A 101 9.49 -3.97 14.02
N GLY A 102 9.00 -3.83 15.25
CA GLY A 102 8.32 -4.90 15.97
C GLY A 102 7.05 -5.34 15.25
N PHE A 103 6.21 -4.37 14.88
CA PHE A 103 4.99 -4.61 14.11
C PHE A 103 5.30 -5.26 12.74
N ALA A 104 6.33 -4.76 12.04
CA ALA A 104 6.73 -5.34 10.77
C ALA A 104 7.20 -6.80 10.91
N ARG A 105 7.94 -7.14 11.97
CA ARG A 105 8.38 -8.52 12.24
C ARG A 105 7.21 -9.44 12.57
N GLU A 106 6.31 -9.00 13.46
CA GLU A 106 5.14 -9.78 13.90
C GLU A 106 4.23 -10.15 12.71
N TYR A 107 3.95 -9.17 11.84
CA TYR A 107 3.07 -9.35 10.70
C TYR A 107 3.80 -9.70 9.39
N LYS A 108 5.09 -10.03 9.46
CA LYS A 108 5.95 -10.43 8.32
C LYS A 108 5.98 -9.42 7.16
N TYR A 109 5.97 -8.13 7.49
CA TYR A 109 6.21 -7.05 6.54
C TYR A 109 7.71 -6.81 6.34
N GLU A 110 8.08 -6.41 5.13
CA GLU A 110 9.43 -5.90 4.84
C GLU A 110 9.44 -4.40 5.14
N LEU A 111 10.17 -3.97 6.17
CA LEU A 111 10.27 -2.56 6.54
C LEU A 111 11.26 -1.84 5.62
N GLN A 112 10.80 -0.80 4.93
CA GLN A 112 11.65 0.09 4.14
C GLN A 112 11.52 1.51 4.69
N LEU A 113 12.66 2.11 5.04
CA LEU A 113 12.72 3.42 5.67
C LEU A 113 13.28 4.44 4.68
N VAL A 114 12.57 5.57 4.55
CA VAL A 114 12.99 6.70 3.70
C VAL A 114 12.99 7.95 4.55
N GLU A 115 14.16 8.58 4.67
CA GLU A 115 14.33 9.83 5.40
C GLU A 115 14.00 11.01 4.48
N TYR A 116 13.17 11.94 4.95
CA TYR A 116 12.80 13.15 4.22
C TYR A 116 13.34 14.39 4.92
N GLY A 117 13.79 15.37 4.14
CA GLY A 117 14.35 16.62 4.68
C GLY A 117 13.28 17.60 5.15
N GLY A 118 12.02 17.40 4.76
CA GLY A 118 10.93 18.28 5.12
C GLY A 118 9.56 17.66 4.93
N PHE A 119 8.59 18.28 5.59
CA PHE A 119 7.21 17.81 5.65
C PHE A 119 6.49 17.83 4.29
N GLU A 120 6.70 18.86 3.47
CA GLU A 120 6.13 18.95 2.12
C GLU A 120 6.58 17.81 1.19
N GLU A 121 7.85 17.42 1.27
CA GLU A 121 8.40 16.33 0.45
C GLU A 121 7.79 14.98 0.85
N MET A 122 7.68 14.73 2.16
CA MET A 122 7.03 13.54 2.71
C MET A 122 5.53 13.50 2.38
N LEU A 123 4.85 14.64 2.43
CA LEU A 123 3.44 14.76 2.03
C LEU A 123 3.22 14.45 0.55
N ARG A 124 4.11 14.91 -0.32
CA ARG A 124 4.06 14.55 -1.74
C ARG A 124 4.27 13.06 -1.91
N ALA A 125 5.25 12.49 -1.20
CA ALA A 125 5.57 11.07 -1.27
C ALA A 125 4.39 10.17 -0.85
N ILE A 126 3.65 10.54 0.20
CA ILE A 126 2.48 9.76 0.62
C ILE A 126 1.29 9.96 -0.34
N ARG A 127 1.11 11.16 -0.90
CA ARG A 127 0.05 11.45 -1.90
C ARG A 127 0.25 10.65 -3.18
N GLU A 128 1.50 10.52 -3.62
CA GLU A 128 1.91 9.81 -4.84
C GLU A 128 2.14 8.30 -4.61
N ASP A 129 1.74 7.76 -3.45
CA ASP A 129 1.87 6.34 -3.08
C ASP A 129 3.33 5.81 -3.07
N TYR A 130 4.33 6.70 -2.94
CA TYR A 130 5.73 6.30 -2.79
C TYR A 130 6.01 5.70 -1.41
N ILE A 131 5.34 6.19 -0.37
CA ILE A 131 5.35 5.68 1.01
C ILE A 131 3.93 5.34 1.46
N GLY A 132 3.79 4.37 2.36
CA GLY A 132 2.49 3.96 2.91
C GLY A 132 2.24 4.46 4.34
N ILE A 133 3.30 4.88 5.03
CA ILE A 133 3.26 5.47 6.37
C ILE A 133 4.18 6.69 6.36
N ALA A 134 3.74 7.78 6.97
CA ALA A 134 4.52 8.97 7.24
C ALA A 134 4.65 9.19 8.75
N PHE A 135 5.86 9.49 9.23
CA PHE A 135 6.14 9.86 10.61
C PHE A 135 6.89 11.19 10.69
N GLY A 136 6.47 12.08 11.57
CA GLY A 136 7.20 13.32 11.82
C GLY A 136 6.39 14.34 12.61
N PRO A 137 6.85 15.60 12.65
CA PRO A 137 6.06 16.72 13.14
C PRO A 137 4.94 16.98 12.12
N ILE A 138 3.79 16.33 12.33
CA ILE A 138 2.63 16.45 11.45
C ILE A 138 1.64 17.39 12.13
N GLU A 139 1.37 18.52 11.48
CA GLU A 139 0.28 19.39 11.90
C GLU A 139 -1.04 18.76 11.44
N VAL A 140 -1.99 18.53 12.36
CA VAL A 140 -3.24 17.84 12.02
C VAL A 140 -4.18 18.72 11.17
N SER A 141 -4.00 20.05 11.23
CA SER A 141 -4.81 21.08 10.56
C SER A 141 -4.77 21.03 9.02
N ILE A 142 -3.71 20.47 8.46
CA ILE A 142 -3.42 20.39 7.01
C ILE A 142 -3.84 19.05 6.38
N LEU A 143 -4.15 18.05 7.21
CA LEU A 143 -4.60 16.73 6.78
C LEU A 143 -5.95 16.70 6.03
N PRO A 144 -6.93 17.61 6.31
CA PRO A 144 -8.16 17.68 5.54
C PRO A 144 -7.96 18.05 4.06
N GLN A 145 -6.79 18.62 3.69
CA GLN A 145 -6.47 18.97 2.30
C GLN A 145 -6.06 17.78 1.44
N LEU A 146 -5.92 16.60 2.05
CA LEU A 146 -5.61 15.38 1.34
C LEU A 146 -6.91 14.73 0.87
N GLU A 147 -7.07 14.50 -0.44
CA GLU A 147 -8.27 13.88 -1.04
C GLU A 147 -8.55 12.43 -0.58
N LYS A 148 -7.64 11.85 0.21
CA LYS A 148 -7.69 10.46 0.64
C LYS A 148 -7.99 10.35 2.15
N ASN A 149 -8.53 9.21 2.57
CA ASN A 149 -8.79 8.94 3.98
C ASN A 149 -7.49 8.52 4.67
N PHE A 150 -7.07 9.29 5.67
CA PHE A 150 -5.90 8.96 6.48
C PHE A 150 -6.32 8.60 7.90
N TYR A 151 -5.57 7.67 8.48
CA TYR A 151 -5.57 7.41 9.90
C TYR A 151 -4.35 8.09 10.50
N VAL A 152 -4.59 8.82 11.59
CA VAL A 152 -3.57 9.62 12.26
C VAL A 152 -3.48 9.15 13.69
N ILE A 153 -2.30 8.73 14.10
CA ILE A 153 -2.01 8.37 15.48
C ILE A 153 -1.10 9.43 16.06
N ARG A 154 -1.58 10.17 17.06
CA ARG A 154 -0.77 11.19 17.74
C ARG A 154 0.22 10.51 18.67
N VAL A 155 1.48 10.90 18.55
CA VAL A 155 2.58 10.39 19.38
C VAL A 155 3.03 11.52 20.30
N PRO A 156 2.92 11.36 21.63
CA PRO A 156 3.45 12.33 22.56
C PRO A 156 4.99 12.37 22.45
N SER A 157 5.54 13.57 22.24
CA SER A 157 6.98 13.78 22.18
C SER A 157 7.49 14.34 23.50
N PRO A 158 8.68 13.91 23.98
CA PRO A 158 9.35 14.53 25.12
C PRO A 158 9.62 16.03 24.94
N SER A 159 9.72 16.49 23.68
CA SER A 159 9.96 17.88 23.31
C SER A 159 8.74 18.80 23.40
N GLY A 160 7.54 18.25 23.67
CA GLY A 160 6.27 18.98 23.63
C GLY A 160 5.70 19.20 22.22
N ALA A 161 6.44 18.88 21.15
CA ALA A 161 5.93 18.92 19.79
C ALA A 161 5.03 17.71 19.49
N THR A 162 3.84 17.94 18.93
CA THR A 162 2.95 16.85 18.52
C THR A 162 3.54 16.17 17.28
N HIS A 163 3.94 14.91 17.43
CA HIS A 163 4.31 14.05 16.32
C HIS A 163 3.11 13.19 15.95
N ALA A 164 3.03 12.73 14.71
CA ALA A 164 2.01 11.76 14.34
C ALA A 164 2.54 10.71 13.37
N ILE A 165 1.91 9.54 13.43
CA ILE A 165 2.02 8.48 12.44
C ILE A 165 0.78 8.59 11.56
N MET A 166 0.97 8.87 10.27
CA MET A 166 -0.10 8.96 9.29
C MET A 166 0.00 7.80 8.30
N PHE A 167 -1.12 7.18 7.97
CA PHE A 167 -1.13 6.08 7.01
C PHE A 167 -2.44 5.97 6.22
N GLU A 168 -2.29 5.56 4.96
CA GLU A 168 -3.37 5.34 3.99
C GLU A 168 -3.70 3.84 3.91
N ARG A 169 -4.00 3.22 5.06
CA ARG A 169 -4.33 1.79 5.15
C ARG A 169 -5.75 1.59 5.70
N SER A 170 -6.23 0.34 5.68
CA SER A 170 -7.55 -0.01 6.17
C SER A 170 -7.69 0.28 7.68
N LYS A 171 -8.93 0.45 8.15
CA LYS A 171 -9.23 0.53 9.59
C LYS A 171 -8.62 -0.65 10.36
N GLU A 172 -8.69 -1.84 9.79
CA GLU A 172 -8.11 -3.06 10.37
C GLU A 172 -6.60 -2.95 10.60
N PHE A 173 -5.87 -2.26 9.71
CA PHE A 173 -4.45 -2.00 9.92
C PHE A 173 -4.23 -1.03 11.09
N ALA A 174 -5.03 0.04 11.18
CA ALA A 174 -4.98 0.97 12.29
C ALA A 174 -5.21 0.26 13.63
N ASP A 175 -6.27 -0.55 13.70
CA ASP A 175 -6.67 -1.28 14.91
C ASP A 175 -5.57 -2.29 15.32
N LYS A 176 -4.93 -2.97 14.35
CA LYS A 176 -3.79 -3.87 14.60
C LYS A 176 -2.58 -3.13 15.14
N LEU A 177 -2.23 -2.00 14.55
CA LEU A 177 -1.09 -1.19 15.01
C LEU A 177 -1.33 -0.65 16.42
N LEU A 178 -2.56 -0.22 16.72
CA LEU A 178 -2.95 0.25 18.04
C LEU A 178 -2.90 -0.85 19.10
N SER A 179 -3.48 -2.02 18.80
CA SER A 179 -3.44 -3.18 19.68
C SER A 179 -2.01 -3.63 19.97
N TYR A 180 -1.13 -3.56 18.96
CA TYR A 180 0.29 -3.86 19.14
C TYR A 180 0.99 -2.82 20.02
N TYR A 181 0.67 -1.53 19.86
CA TYR A 181 1.19 -0.46 20.70
C TYR A 181 0.76 -0.61 22.17
N GLU A 182 -0.52 -0.83 22.45
CA GLU A 182 -1.05 -1.04 23.81
C GLU A 182 -0.37 -2.22 24.51
N GLY A 183 -0.07 -3.29 23.75
CA GLY A 183 0.65 -4.46 24.26
C GLY A 183 2.10 -4.20 24.66
N ILE A 184 2.75 -3.17 24.10
CA ILE A 184 4.16 -2.84 24.37
C ILE A 184 4.29 -1.71 25.41
N PHE A 185 3.47 -0.67 25.31
CA PHE A 185 3.65 0.58 26.08
C PHE A 185 2.69 0.72 27.27
N GLY A 186 1.70 -0.18 27.40
CA GLY A 186 0.77 -0.20 28.53
C GLY A 186 -0.27 0.94 28.52
N PRO A 187 -1.27 0.90 29.42
CA PRO A 187 -2.45 1.79 29.37
C PRO A 187 -2.19 3.26 29.77
N GLY A 188 -0.93 3.69 29.97
CA GLY A 188 -0.57 5.01 30.50
C GLY A 188 -0.14 6.07 29.48
N GLU A 189 0.30 5.66 28.27
CA GLU A 189 0.55 6.56 27.14
C GLU A 189 -0.56 6.30 26.11
N THR A 190 -1.69 7.00 26.18
CA THR A 190 -2.79 6.78 25.23
C THR A 190 -2.48 7.42 23.88
N MET A 191 -2.25 6.59 22.87
CA MET A 191 -2.27 7.00 21.47
C MET A 191 -3.72 7.22 21.03
N ASP A 192 -4.04 8.43 20.61
CA ASP A 192 -5.37 8.73 20.06
C ASP A 192 -5.39 8.53 18.54
N VAL A 193 -6.44 7.87 18.04
CA VAL A 193 -6.61 7.57 16.61
C VAL A 193 -7.69 8.47 16.04
N ASP A 194 -7.24 9.53 15.38
CA ASP A 194 -8.12 10.39 14.62
C ASP A 194 -8.23 9.85 13.19
N LYS A 195 -9.44 9.46 12.78
CA LYS A 195 -9.73 9.25 11.35
C LYS A 195 -9.98 10.61 10.72
N VAL A 196 -9.00 11.12 9.98
CA VAL A 196 -9.16 12.37 9.24
C VAL A 196 -9.71 12.04 7.86
N ARG A 197 -10.94 12.49 7.61
CA ARG A 197 -11.60 12.37 6.32
C ARG A 197 -11.15 13.54 5.45
N GLY A 198 -10.58 13.25 4.29
CA GLY A 198 -10.47 14.24 3.22
C GLY A 198 -11.87 14.63 2.81
N ASP A 199 -12.29 15.85 3.16
CA ASP A 199 -13.53 16.40 2.62
C ASP A 199 -13.30 16.71 1.15
N ARG A 200 -14.16 16.19 0.28
CA ARG A 200 -14.16 16.53 -1.13
C ARG A 200 -14.47 18.03 -1.24
N LEU A 201 -13.50 18.81 -1.72
CA LEU A 201 -13.79 20.05 -2.44
C LEU A 201 -14.24 19.70 -3.86
#